data_AF-A0A0T6AY25-F1
#
_entry.id   AF-A0A0T6AY25-F1
#
_cell.length_a   1.000
_cell.length_b   1.000
_cell.length_c   1.000
_cell.angle_alpha   90.00
_cell.angle_beta   90.00
_cell.angle_gamma   90.00
#
_symmetry.space_group_name_H-M   'P 1'
#
loop_
_entity.id
_entity.type
_entity.pdbx_description
1 polymer ?
#
loop_
_entity_poly.entity_id
_entity_poly.type
_entity_poly.pdbx_seq_one_letter_code
_entity_poly.pdbx_strand_id
1 'polypeptide(L)'
;MCKPHRCPHINYTGNICVYCPGGPDSDFEYSTQSYTGYEPTSMRAIRARYDPYLQTRHRVDQLKQLGHSVDKVEFIVMGGTFMSLPDDYRDYFIRNLHDALSGHKSSSVEEAVKYSERSNIKCIGITIETRPDYCLQRHLSDMLKYGCTRLEIGLQSIYEDVALDTNRGHTVRAVCETFCLAKDAGFKVVSHMMPNLPNVDYERDMDQFVEFFKNPAFRCDGLKVYPTLVIRGTGLYELWKTGRYKSYPPSMLVELVANILALVPPWTRIYRVQRDIPMPLVSSGVEHGNLRELALARLADLGLKCRDIRTREVGINEIHNKVKPQDVEFIRRDYDANSGKESFLSYEDPTQDILIGLLRLRKCGRHTFRPELQGKCSIIRELHVYGQAVSVNERDLDKFQHQGYGILLMERAERIAIREHGSEKMAVISGVGTRKYYRKLGYELQGPYMVKNLIPGEYKSVFDCVDEKPPPSKVKISLPECIKPQTVDEHLDTLMGDWINKYDEKFKVKKPFFMTSRKV
;
A
#
# COMPACT_ATOMS: atom_id res chain seq x y z
N MET A 1 13.16 11.91 4.19
CA MET A 1 13.29 11.23 5.50
C MET A 1 13.11 12.27 6.59
N CYS A 2 12.48 11.90 7.71
CA CYS A 2 12.45 12.74 8.90
C CYS A 2 13.80 12.69 9.64
N LYS A 3 14.01 13.59 10.60
CA LYS A 3 15.27 13.64 11.39
C LYS A 3 15.57 12.29 12.05
N PRO A 4 16.85 11.90 12.18
CA PRO A 4 17.24 10.76 13.02
C PRO A 4 16.73 10.95 14.44
N HIS A 5 16.08 9.92 14.98
CA HIS A 5 15.58 9.88 16.35
C HIS A 5 15.45 8.41 16.80
N ARG A 6 15.43 8.21 18.12
CA ARG A 6 15.27 6.86 18.70
C ARG A 6 13.84 6.38 18.57
N CYS A 7 13.69 5.08 18.33
CA CYS A 7 12.39 4.42 18.40
C CYS A 7 11.79 4.57 19.82
N PRO A 8 10.48 4.85 19.95
CA PRO A 8 9.87 5.12 21.25
C PRO A 8 9.82 3.89 22.18
N HIS A 9 9.82 2.68 21.62
CA HIS A 9 9.74 1.45 22.42
C HIS A 9 10.99 1.18 23.25
N ILE A 10 12.15 1.76 22.89
CA ILE A 10 13.40 1.59 23.64
C ILE A 10 13.23 1.97 25.12
N ASN A 11 12.34 2.90 25.43
CA ASN A 11 12.08 3.37 26.79
C ASN A 11 11.46 2.28 27.69
N TYR A 12 10.79 1.28 27.13
CA TYR A 12 10.14 0.21 27.90
C TYR A 12 10.62 -1.19 27.54
N THR A 13 11.25 -1.39 26.38
CA THR A 13 11.90 -2.66 26.00
C THR A 13 13.40 -2.69 26.27
N GLY A 14 14.01 -1.54 26.54
CA GLY A 14 15.45 -1.38 26.78
C GLY A 14 16.31 -1.34 25.50
N ASN A 15 15.88 -1.98 24.41
CA ASN A 15 16.61 -2.05 23.14
C ASN A 15 15.68 -1.89 21.92
N ILE A 16 16.27 -1.64 20.74
CA ILE A 16 15.56 -1.64 19.43
C ILE A 16 15.29 -3.08 18.93
N CYS A 17 14.55 -3.20 17.82
CA CYS A 17 14.31 -4.50 17.15
C CYS A 17 15.62 -5.20 16.75
N VAL A 18 15.67 -6.52 16.91
CA VAL A 18 16.86 -7.35 16.70
C VAL A 18 17.49 -7.21 15.30
N TYR A 19 16.67 -7.08 14.25
CA TYR A 19 17.10 -7.01 12.85
C TYR A 19 17.26 -5.59 12.30
N CYS A 20 17.04 -4.55 13.12
CA CYS A 20 16.98 -3.17 12.62
C CYS A 20 18.39 -2.55 12.54
N PRO A 21 18.90 -2.21 11.35
CA PRO A 21 20.19 -1.54 11.21
C PRO A 21 20.06 -0.03 11.46
N GLY A 22 21.21 0.62 11.66
CA GLY A 22 21.30 2.07 11.67
C GLY A 22 20.61 2.75 12.86
N GLY A 23 20.43 4.06 12.73
CA GLY A 23 19.83 4.91 13.76
C GLY A 23 20.85 5.53 14.71
N PRO A 24 20.39 6.35 15.67
CA PRO A 24 21.26 7.17 16.51
C PRO A 24 22.22 6.37 17.41
N ASP A 25 21.87 5.13 17.76
CA ASP A 25 22.63 4.27 18.67
C ASP A 25 23.42 3.19 17.90
N SER A 26 23.80 3.47 16.65
CA SER A 26 24.50 2.53 15.78
C SER A 26 25.83 3.10 15.26
N ASP A 27 26.67 2.22 14.70
CA ASP A 27 27.94 2.61 14.05
C ASP A 27 27.75 3.42 12.74
N PHE A 28 26.51 3.56 12.26
CA PHE A 28 26.21 4.29 11.02
C PHE A 28 25.99 5.78 11.30
N GLU A 29 27.00 6.60 10.96
CA GLU A 29 26.99 8.04 11.20
C GLU A 29 25.77 8.75 10.60
N TYR A 30 25.08 9.51 11.46
CA TYR A 30 23.98 10.40 11.10
C TYR A 30 22.88 9.73 10.27
N SER A 31 22.63 8.43 10.51
CA SER A 31 21.66 7.62 9.80
C SER A 31 20.29 7.59 10.49
N THR A 32 19.22 7.48 9.70
CA THR A 32 17.85 7.29 10.22
C THR A 32 17.67 5.84 10.68
N GLN A 33 16.86 5.59 11.71
CA GLN A 33 16.55 4.22 12.14
C GLN A 33 16.07 3.33 10.99
N SER A 34 16.58 2.10 10.91
CA SER A 34 16.36 1.12 9.82
C SER A 34 17.12 1.39 8.51
N TYR A 35 17.97 2.42 8.45
CA TYR A 35 18.75 2.79 7.27
C TYR A 35 20.24 2.90 7.60
N THR A 36 21.10 2.57 6.65
CA THR A 36 22.56 2.60 6.81
C THR A 36 23.19 3.95 6.49
N GLY A 37 22.47 4.85 5.82
CA GLY A 37 23.01 6.14 5.38
C GLY A 37 23.55 6.11 3.94
N TYR A 38 23.88 4.92 3.43
CA TYR A 38 24.44 4.71 2.10
C TYR A 38 23.38 4.45 1.01
N GLU A 39 22.11 4.37 1.38
CA GLU A 39 21.03 4.28 0.38
C GLU A 39 20.92 5.62 -0.37
N PRO A 40 20.60 5.63 -1.68
CA PRO A 40 20.49 6.88 -2.46
C PRO A 40 19.57 7.92 -1.83
N THR A 41 18.49 7.48 -1.18
CA THR A 41 17.57 8.38 -0.48
C THR A 41 18.13 8.89 0.83
N SER A 42 18.82 8.04 1.59
CA SER A 42 19.50 8.43 2.84
C SER A 42 20.60 9.44 2.57
N MET A 43 21.45 9.21 1.57
CA MET A 43 22.51 10.15 1.17
C MET A 43 21.96 11.54 0.81
N ARG A 44 20.82 11.60 0.11
CA ARG A 44 20.15 12.89 -0.18
C ARG A 44 19.61 13.56 1.07
N ALA A 45 19.07 12.80 2.02
CA ALA A 45 18.57 13.32 3.28
C ALA A 45 19.70 13.89 4.15
N ILE A 46 20.81 13.15 4.27
CA ILE A 46 22.03 13.57 4.99
C ILE A 46 22.58 14.87 4.37
N ARG A 47 22.73 14.93 3.04
CA ARG A 47 23.21 16.13 2.32
C ARG A 47 22.34 17.35 2.57
N ALA A 48 21.02 17.16 2.66
CA ALA A 48 20.06 18.21 2.97
C ALA A 48 19.89 18.47 4.48
N ARG A 49 20.69 17.81 5.34
CA ARG A 49 20.58 17.86 6.80
C ARG A 49 19.16 17.61 7.32
N TYR A 50 18.44 16.70 6.64
CA TYR A 50 17.06 16.36 6.94
C TYR A 50 16.04 17.50 6.83
N ASP A 51 16.39 18.61 6.15
CA ASP A 51 15.46 19.69 5.85
C ASP A 51 14.38 19.20 4.86
N PRO A 52 13.08 19.23 5.23
CA PRO A 52 11.99 18.73 4.39
C PRO A 52 11.80 19.54 3.09
N TYR A 53 12.01 20.86 3.14
CA TYR A 53 11.84 21.74 1.99
C TYR A 53 12.94 21.48 0.96
N LEU A 54 14.20 21.45 1.39
CA LEU A 54 15.36 21.19 0.53
C LEU A 54 15.34 19.78 -0.05
N GLN A 55 15.01 18.76 0.76
CA GLN A 55 14.87 17.38 0.26
C GLN A 55 13.85 17.30 -0.88
N THR A 56 12.71 17.97 -0.72
CA THR A 56 11.63 18.00 -1.71
C THR A 56 12.06 18.74 -2.97
N ARG A 57 12.53 19.99 -2.83
CA ARG A 57 12.96 20.83 -3.96
C ARG A 57 14.05 20.17 -4.78
N HIS A 58 15.11 19.68 -4.14
CA HIS A 58 16.21 19.01 -4.83
C HIS A 58 15.74 17.77 -5.60
N ARG A 59 14.80 16.98 -5.05
CA ARG A 59 14.31 15.78 -5.73
C ARG A 59 13.39 16.11 -6.91
N VAL A 60 12.51 17.10 -6.74
CA VAL A 60 11.63 17.57 -7.82
C VAL A 60 12.47 18.14 -8.97
N ASP A 61 13.43 19.01 -8.67
CA ASP A 61 14.27 19.65 -9.68
C ASP A 61 15.19 18.64 -10.38
N GLN A 62 15.71 17.64 -9.66
CA GLN A 62 16.45 16.52 -10.25
C GLN A 62 15.59 15.73 -11.25
N LEU A 63 14.34 15.40 -10.91
CA LEU A 63 13.45 14.65 -11.79
C LEU A 63 13.08 15.46 -13.04
N LYS A 64 12.85 16.77 -12.90
CA LYS A 64 12.64 17.67 -14.04
C LYS A 64 13.84 17.69 -14.99
N GLN A 65 15.06 17.75 -14.45
CA GLN A 65 16.29 17.75 -15.27
C GLN A 65 16.49 16.44 -16.05
N LEU A 66 15.99 15.33 -15.51
CA LEU A 66 15.98 14.03 -16.21
C LEU A 66 14.83 13.90 -17.23
N GLY A 67 14.00 14.93 -17.41
CA GLY A 67 12.88 14.95 -18.36
C GLY A 67 11.60 14.28 -17.84
N HIS A 68 11.51 13.95 -16.54
CA HIS A 68 10.28 13.40 -15.98
C HIS A 68 9.24 14.51 -15.74
N SER A 69 7.96 14.22 -16.06
CA SER A 69 6.85 15.05 -15.61
C SER A 69 6.70 14.97 -14.10
N VAL A 70 6.58 16.13 -13.46
CA VAL A 70 6.42 16.26 -12.00
C VAL A 70 5.16 17.02 -11.63
N ASP A 71 4.17 17.09 -12.53
CA ASP A 71 2.90 17.78 -12.28
C ASP A 71 2.11 17.13 -11.13
N LYS A 72 2.34 15.84 -10.89
CA LYS A 72 1.71 15.05 -9.83
C LYS A 72 2.79 14.36 -9.00
N VAL A 73 2.81 14.63 -7.71
CA VAL A 73 3.80 14.09 -6.76
C VAL A 73 3.09 13.35 -5.63
N GLU A 74 3.55 12.13 -5.36
CA GLU A 74 3.21 11.39 -4.14
C GLU A 74 4.41 11.42 -3.19
N PHE A 75 4.19 11.85 -1.94
CA PHE A 75 5.23 11.82 -0.91
C PHE A 75 5.24 10.49 -0.17
N ILE A 76 6.44 10.06 0.24
CA ILE A 76 6.62 8.95 1.18
C ILE A 76 7.50 9.43 2.34
N VAL A 77 6.91 9.51 3.53
CA VAL A 77 7.60 9.88 4.77
C VAL A 77 8.17 8.62 5.40
N MET A 78 9.48 8.43 5.21
CA MET A 78 10.25 7.27 5.69
C MET A 78 10.92 7.53 7.04
N GLY A 79 11.12 6.44 7.79
CA GLY A 79 11.77 6.41 9.12
C GLY A 79 10.99 5.60 10.17
N GLY A 80 9.80 5.09 9.82
CA GLY A 80 9.00 4.15 10.61
C GLY A 80 8.40 4.66 11.93
N THR A 81 8.87 5.79 12.46
CA THR A 81 8.46 6.34 13.76
C THR A 81 8.19 7.84 13.73
N PHE A 82 8.01 8.45 12.55
CA PHE A 82 7.72 9.88 12.39
C PHE A 82 6.61 10.40 13.34
N MET A 83 5.58 9.59 13.57
CA MET A 83 4.45 9.96 14.41
C MET A 83 4.75 10.02 15.91
N SER A 84 5.89 9.49 16.37
CA SER A 84 6.35 9.64 17.76
C SER A 84 7.10 10.96 18.02
N LEU A 85 7.40 11.72 16.97
CA LEU A 85 8.03 13.03 17.11
C LEU A 85 7.03 14.06 17.66
N PRO A 86 7.54 15.11 18.34
CA PRO A 86 6.72 16.22 18.84
C PRO A 86 5.81 16.86 17.78
N ASP A 87 4.64 17.33 18.21
CA ASP A 87 3.59 17.90 17.35
C ASP A 87 4.09 19.09 16.51
N ASP A 88 4.90 19.97 17.11
CA ASP A 88 5.52 21.13 16.45
C ASP A 88 6.49 20.72 15.32
N TYR A 89 7.28 19.66 15.54
CA TYR A 89 8.16 19.13 14.51
C TYR A 89 7.36 18.48 13.37
N ARG A 90 6.28 17.75 13.70
CA ARG A 90 5.43 17.11 12.69
C ARG A 90 4.73 18.17 11.83
N ASP A 91 4.21 19.25 12.43
CA ASP A 91 3.66 20.40 11.72
C ASP A 91 4.71 21.03 10.80
N TYR A 92 5.87 21.42 11.36
CA TYR A 92 6.97 21.99 10.59
C TYR A 92 7.35 21.09 9.40
N PHE A 93 7.47 19.78 9.62
CA PHE A 93 7.90 18.86 8.57
C PHE A 93 6.89 18.80 7.42
N ILE A 94 5.61 18.55 7.72
CA ILE A 94 4.54 18.41 6.72
C ILE A 94 4.28 19.71 5.99
N ARG A 95 4.25 20.84 6.71
CA ARG A 95 4.05 22.17 6.14
C ARG A 95 5.09 22.46 5.05
N ASN A 96 6.36 22.19 5.35
CA ASN A 96 7.45 22.40 4.40
C ASN A 96 7.41 21.46 3.19
N LEU A 97 6.80 20.26 3.29
CA LEU A 97 6.58 19.41 2.10
C LEU A 97 5.60 20.07 1.13
N HIS A 98 4.50 20.63 1.65
CA HIS A 98 3.51 21.34 0.85
C HIS A 98 4.05 22.67 0.30
N ASP A 99 4.75 23.44 1.12
CA ASP A 99 5.38 24.71 0.75
C ASP A 99 6.42 24.54 -0.36
N ALA A 100 7.19 23.45 -0.34
CA ALA A 100 8.15 23.15 -1.41
C ALA A 100 7.51 22.93 -2.78
N LEU A 101 6.26 22.46 -2.82
CA LEU A 101 5.50 22.32 -4.08
C LEU A 101 4.78 23.61 -4.47
N SER A 102 4.16 24.29 -3.50
CA SER A 102 3.34 25.48 -3.74
C SER A 102 4.16 26.75 -3.97
N GLY A 103 5.38 26.81 -3.43
CA GLY A 103 6.20 28.03 -3.38
C GLY A 103 5.74 29.04 -2.32
N HIS A 104 4.70 28.73 -1.55
CA HIS A 104 4.22 29.55 -0.44
C HIS A 104 5.07 29.29 0.82
N LYS A 105 5.07 30.22 1.78
CA LYS A 105 5.65 30.03 3.11
C LYS A 105 4.53 30.12 4.14
N SER A 106 4.15 28.97 4.69
CA SER A 106 2.99 28.86 5.55
C SER A 106 3.38 28.89 7.04
N SER A 107 2.42 29.22 7.89
CA SER A 107 2.56 29.26 9.36
C SER A 107 2.02 28.00 10.06
N SER A 108 1.13 27.25 9.42
CA SER A 108 0.63 25.95 9.88
C SER A 108 0.42 24.97 8.73
N VAL A 109 0.24 23.68 9.04
CA VAL A 109 -0.13 22.68 8.02
C VAL A 109 -1.46 22.99 7.35
N GLU A 110 -2.47 23.47 8.07
CA GLU A 110 -3.79 23.78 7.50
C GLU A 110 -3.67 24.85 6.40
N GLU A 111 -2.86 25.89 6.64
CA GLU A 111 -2.56 26.91 5.64
C GLU A 111 -1.83 26.30 4.44
N ALA A 112 -0.77 25.52 4.67
CA ALA A 112 -0.01 24.91 3.60
C ALA A 112 -0.84 23.96 2.72
N VAL A 113 -1.74 23.18 3.31
CA VAL A 113 -2.69 22.31 2.60
C VAL A 113 -3.62 23.15 1.71
N LYS A 114 -4.15 24.27 2.23
CA LYS A 114 -5.04 25.16 1.47
C LYS A 114 -4.35 25.76 0.24
N TYR A 115 -3.11 26.22 0.38
CA TYR A 115 -2.32 26.75 -0.74
C TYR A 115 -1.83 25.64 -1.69
N SER A 116 -1.45 24.48 -1.15
CA SER A 116 -0.99 23.33 -1.93
C SER A 116 -2.05 22.80 -2.89
N GLU A 117 -3.33 22.96 -2.58
CA GLU A 117 -4.43 22.59 -3.49
C GLU A 117 -4.37 23.39 -4.81
N ARG A 118 -3.92 24.64 -4.75
CA ARG A 118 -3.81 25.57 -5.88
C ARG A 118 -2.46 25.49 -6.60
N SER A 119 -1.47 24.83 -6.01
CA SER A 119 -0.13 24.63 -6.58
C SER A 119 -0.15 24.07 -8.00
N ASN A 120 0.80 24.46 -8.85
CA ASN A 120 0.98 23.84 -10.17
C ASN A 120 1.40 22.37 -10.04
N ILE A 121 2.29 22.07 -9.10
CA ILE A 121 2.69 20.70 -8.76
C ILE A 121 1.72 20.17 -7.69
N LYS A 122 0.93 19.16 -8.06
CA LYS A 122 -0.14 18.61 -7.23
C LYS A 122 0.39 17.51 -6.32
N CYS A 123 0.23 17.68 -5.00
CA CYS A 123 0.39 16.59 -4.05
C CYS A 123 -0.80 15.63 -4.14
N ILE A 124 -0.64 14.50 -4.83
CA ILE A 124 -1.72 13.54 -5.06
C ILE A 124 -1.89 12.53 -3.92
N GLY A 125 -0.95 12.51 -2.97
CA GLY A 125 -1.02 11.68 -1.78
C GLY A 125 0.23 11.81 -0.92
N ILE A 126 0.08 11.52 0.37
CA ILE A 126 1.21 11.35 1.31
C ILE A 126 1.08 9.96 1.91
N THR A 127 2.17 9.21 1.86
CA THR A 127 2.34 7.94 2.54
C THR A 127 3.14 8.14 3.81
N ILE A 128 2.63 7.70 4.96
CA ILE A 128 3.35 7.76 6.24
C ILE A 128 3.61 6.34 6.73
N GLU A 129 4.88 6.02 6.94
CA GLU A 129 5.31 4.78 7.60
C GLU A 129 5.22 4.95 9.12
N THR A 130 4.58 4.02 9.82
CA THR A 130 4.44 4.08 11.28
C THR A 130 4.41 2.70 11.92
N ARG A 131 4.42 2.69 13.26
CA ARG A 131 4.15 1.51 14.10
C ARG A 131 2.67 1.52 14.53
N PRO A 132 2.07 0.35 14.82
CA PRO A 132 0.66 0.27 15.21
C PRO A 132 0.34 1.08 16.48
N ASP A 133 1.27 1.17 17.44
CA ASP A 133 1.13 1.98 18.66
C ASP A 133 1.07 3.50 18.39
N TYR A 134 1.51 3.95 17.21
CA TYR A 134 1.39 5.33 16.73
C TYR A 134 0.36 5.49 15.60
N CYS A 135 -0.68 4.65 15.61
CA CYS A 135 -1.74 4.63 14.61
C CYS A 135 -3.15 4.58 15.25
N LEU A 136 -3.27 5.14 16.46
CA LEU A 136 -4.53 5.31 17.19
C LEU A 136 -5.39 6.44 16.60
N GLN A 137 -6.64 6.58 17.05
CA GLN A 137 -7.61 7.55 16.53
C GLN A 137 -7.10 9.01 16.47
N ARG A 138 -6.34 9.45 17.50
CA ARG A 138 -5.68 10.76 17.49
C ARG A 138 -4.68 10.87 16.34
N HIS A 139 -3.78 9.90 16.21
CA HIS A 139 -2.74 9.88 15.19
C HIS A 139 -3.33 9.80 13.77
N LEU A 140 -4.35 8.96 13.57
CA LEU A 140 -5.08 8.88 12.30
C LEU A 140 -5.73 10.23 11.93
N SER A 141 -6.29 10.93 12.93
CA SER A 141 -6.86 12.27 12.72
C SER A 141 -5.80 13.30 12.31
N ASP A 142 -4.62 13.26 12.92
CA ASP A 142 -3.49 14.13 12.55
C ASP A 142 -3.02 13.83 11.11
N MET A 143 -2.87 12.55 10.76
CA MET A 143 -2.49 12.14 9.41
C MET A 143 -3.50 12.61 8.34
N LEU A 144 -4.80 12.56 8.63
CA LEU A 144 -5.83 13.10 7.73
C LEU A 144 -5.65 14.61 7.52
N LYS A 145 -5.34 15.38 8.57
CA LYS A 145 -5.06 16.82 8.47
C LYS A 145 -3.82 17.09 7.61
N TYR A 146 -2.81 16.24 7.72
CA TYR A 146 -1.59 16.32 6.91
C TYR A 146 -1.83 16.02 5.42
N GLY A 147 -3.01 15.55 5.02
CA GLY A 147 -3.28 15.12 3.64
C GLY A 147 -2.75 13.72 3.33
N CYS A 148 -2.51 12.90 4.36
CA CYS A 148 -2.12 11.50 4.20
C CYS A 148 -3.28 10.67 3.62
N THR A 149 -2.96 9.80 2.67
CA THR A 149 -3.92 8.92 2.00
C THR A 149 -3.55 7.44 2.11
N ARG A 150 -2.30 7.14 2.48
CA ARG A 150 -1.78 5.77 2.61
C ARG A 150 -0.93 5.62 3.86
N LEU A 151 -1.15 4.54 4.59
CA LEU A 151 -0.37 4.15 5.75
C LEU A 151 0.42 2.90 5.45
N GLU A 152 1.65 2.86 5.94
CA GLU A 152 2.42 1.63 5.93
C GLU A 152 2.78 1.22 7.34
N ILE A 153 2.43 -0.02 7.70
CA ILE A 153 2.61 -0.55 9.05
C ILE A 153 3.58 -1.72 9.00
N GLY A 154 4.59 -1.66 9.86
CA GLY A 154 5.56 -2.74 9.99
C GLY A 154 5.05 -3.91 10.83
N LEU A 155 4.26 -4.81 10.25
CA LEU A 155 3.82 -6.07 10.87
C LEU A 155 4.99 -7.06 11.01
N GLN A 156 5.74 -7.25 9.92
CA GLN A 156 6.89 -8.15 9.75
C GLN A 156 6.56 -9.64 9.82
N SER A 157 5.83 -10.09 10.85
CA SER A 157 5.35 -11.46 11.01
C SER A 157 3.95 -11.47 11.62
N ILE A 158 3.16 -12.50 11.33
CA ILE A 158 1.84 -12.71 11.94
C ILE A 158 1.91 -13.46 13.27
N TYR A 159 3.09 -13.92 13.68
CA TYR A 159 3.24 -14.73 14.88
C TYR A 159 3.65 -13.89 16.10
N GLU A 160 2.96 -14.10 17.23
CA GLU A 160 3.21 -13.36 18.46
C GLU A 160 4.55 -13.74 19.12
N ASP A 161 5.00 -15.00 19.00
CA ASP A 161 6.32 -15.46 19.47
C ASP A 161 7.44 -14.70 18.75
N VAL A 162 7.34 -14.56 17.43
CA VAL A 162 8.32 -13.83 16.62
C VAL A 162 8.34 -12.34 16.97
N ALA A 163 7.17 -11.73 17.19
CA ALA A 163 7.08 -10.33 17.61
C ALA A 163 7.75 -10.09 18.98
N LEU A 164 7.61 -11.04 19.90
CA LEU A 164 8.25 -11.01 21.22
C LEU A 164 9.76 -11.21 21.11
N ASP A 165 10.21 -12.30 20.48
CA ASP A 165 11.62 -12.70 20.39
C ASP A 165 12.48 -11.68 19.63
N THR A 166 11.90 -11.02 18.63
CA THR A 166 12.59 -9.97 17.85
C THR A 166 12.52 -8.59 18.49
N ASN A 167 11.95 -8.49 19.70
CA ASN A 167 11.78 -7.27 20.46
C ASN A 167 11.06 -6.17 19.65
N ARG A 168 9.94 -6.53 19.02
CA ARG A 168 9.21 -5.64 18.10
C ARG A 168 8.53 -4.46 18.81
N GLY A 169 8.17 -4.66 20.08
CA GLY A 169 7.51 -3.66 20.94
C GLY A 169 6.03 -3.43 20.60
N HIS A 170 5.36 -4.37 19.94
CA HIS A 170 3.90 -4.41 19.79
C HIS A 170 3.43 -5.85 19.53
N THR A 171 2.14 -6.12 19.72
CA THR A 171 1.51 -7.41 19.40
C THR A 171 0.96 -7.43 17.98
N VAL A 172 0.69 -8.62 17.45
CA VAL A 172 0.01 -8.82 16.15
C VAL A 172 -1.44 -8.35 16.25
N ARG A 173 -2.11 -8.64 17.38
CA ARG A 173 -3.46 -8.13 17.65
C ARG A 173 -3.57 -6.61 17.50
N ALA A 174 -2.62 -5.85 18.04
CA ALA A 174 -2.62 -4.38 17.93
C ALA A 174 -2.53 -3.89 16.47
N VAL A 175 -1.84 -4.65 15.60
CA VAL A 175 -1.79 -4.37 14.16
C VAL A 175 -3.16 -4.61 13.51
N CYS A 176 -3.84 -5.70 13.83
CA CYS A 176 -5.17 -6.00 13.30
C CYS A 176 -6.21 -4.93 13.69
N GLU A 177 -6.14 -4.44 14.93
CA GLU A 177 -6.98 -3.33 15.42
C GLU A 177 -6.65 -2.01 14.69
N THR A 178 -5.37 -1.74 14.47
CA THR A 178 -4.90 -0.60 13.66
C THR A 178 -5.42 -0.66 12.22
N PHE A 179 -5.37 -1.83 11.58
CA PHE A 179 -5.90 -2.02 10.23
C PHE A 179 -7.40 -1.74 10.15
N CYS A 180 -8.16 -2.16 11.17
CA CYS A 180 -9.59 -1.84 11.26
C CYS A 180 -9.83 -0.33 11.30
N LEU A 181 -9.18 0.38 12.23
CA LEU A 181 -9.34 1.82 12.39
C LEU A 181 -8.88 2.60 11.14
N ALA A 182 -7.76 2.20 10.54
CA ALA A 182 -7.23 2.83 9.34
C ALA A 182 -8.16 2.67 8.13
N LYS A 183 -8.70 1.45 7.91
CA LYS A 183 -9.64 1.19 6.81
C LYS A 183 -10.96 1.91 7.00
N ASP A 184 -11.50 1.94 8.22
CA ASP A 184 -12.73 2.68 8.55
C ASP A 184 -12.55 4.21 8.49
N ALA A 185 -11.33 4.72 8.67
CA ALA A 185 -10.98 6.12 8.40
C ALA A 185 -10.70 6.41 6.91
N GLY A 186 -10.73 5.39 6.05
CA GLY A 186 -10.58 5.50 4.61
C GLY A 186 -9.17 5.31 4.06
N PHE A 187 -8.16 5.13 4.90
CA PHE A 187 -6.77 5.00 4.44
C PHE A 187 -6.54 3.75 3.60
N LYS A 188 -5.63 3.85 2.63
CA LYS A 188 -5.00 2.67 2.02
C LYS A 188 -3.99 2.09 3.01
N VAL A 189 -4.05 0.78 3.24
CA VAL A 189 -3.22 0.10 4.23
C VAL A 189 -2.24 -0.83 3.53
N VAL A 190 -0.95 -0.59 3.74
CA VAL A 190 0.14 -1.42 3.26
C VAL A 190 0.85 -2.04 4.45
N SER A 191 1.10 -3.36 4.39
CA SER A 191 1.89 -4.05 5.41
C SER A 191 3.31 -4.27 4.93
N HIS A 192 4.29 -4.17 5.83
CA HIS A 192 5.64 -4.70 5.60
C HIS A 192 5.69 -6.10 6.20
N MET A 193 6.14 -7.08 5.42
CA MET A 193 6.33 -8.47 5.85
C MET A 193 7.77 -8.90 5.58
N MET A 194 8.35 -9.63 6.52
CA MET A 194 9.74 -10.07 6.45
C MET A 194 9.80 -11.59 6.53
N PRO A 195 10.06 -12.29 5.40
CA PRO A 195 10.41 -13.70 5.46
C PRO A 195 11.81 -13.91 6.06
N ASN A 196 12.07 -15.13 6.51
CA ASN A 196 13.33 -15.60 7.07
C ASN A 196 13.75 -14.88 8.36
N LEU A 197 12.78 -14.49 9.19
CA LEU A 197 13.05 -14.00 10.54
C LEU A 197 13.58 -15.12 11.45
N PRO A 198 14.26 -14.79 12.56
CA PRO A 198 14.66 -15.79 13.55
C PRO A 198 13.49 -16.64 14.01
N ASN A 199 13.73 -17.94 14.24
CA ASN A 199 12.74 -18.92 14.68
C ASN A 199 11.57 -19.19 13.71
N VAL A 200 11.65 -18.69 12.47
CA VAL A 200 10.67 -18.95 11.39
C VAL A 200 11.34 -19.75 10.27
N ASP A 201 10.89 -20.98 10.07
CA ASP A 201 11.33 -21.83 8.97
C ASP A 201 10.50 -21.60 7.71
N TYR A 202 10.87 -22.29 6.63
CA TYR A 202 10.27 -22.11 5.31
C TYR A 202 8.76 -22.41 5.31
N GLU A 203 8.34 -23.45 6.04
CA GLU A 203 6.95 -23.87 6.14
C GLU A 203 6.12 -22.81 6.89
N ARG A 204 6.63 -22.33 8.04
CA ARG A 204 6.01 -21.21 8.77
C ARG A 204 5.93 -19.93 7.95
N ASP A 205 6.95 -19.63 7.12
CA ASP A 205 6.88 -18.47 6.22
C ASP A 205 5.76 -18.63 5.18
N MET A 206 5.60 -19.82 4.59
CA MET A 206 4.52 -20.09 3.65
C MET A 206 3.14 -19.96 4.30
N ASP A 207 2.95 -20.61 5.46
CA ASP A 207 1.71 -20.53 6.24
C ASP A 207 1.38 -19.09 6.64
N GLN A 208 2.40 -18.31 7.00
CA GLN A 208 2.27 -16.90 7.33
C GLN A 208 1.65 -16.10 6.18
N PHE A 209 2.11 -16.29 4.94
CA PHE A 209 1.56 -15.54 3.80
C PHE A 209 0.19 -16.05 3.37
N VAL A 210 -0.07 -17.36 3.48
CA VAL A 210 -1.40 -17.93 3.26
C VAL A 210 -2.40 -17.31 4.22
N GLU A 211 -2.10 -17.30 5.53
CA GLU A 211 -2.97 -16.71 6.53
C GLU A 211 -3.12 -15.20 6.31
N PHE A 212 -2.04 -14.48 5.98
CA PHE A 212 -2.10 -13.04 5.72
C PHE A 212 -3.12 -12.65 4.63
N PHE A 213 -3.27 -13.47 3.58
CA PHE A 213 -4.24 -13.21 2.51
C PHE A 213 -5.63 -13.78 2.78
N LYS A 214 -5.73 -14.92 3.48
CA LYS A 214 -7.02 -15.55 3.79
C LYS A 214 -7.74 -14.91 4.97
N ASN A 215 -7.02 -14.63 6.06
CA ASN A 215 -7.59 -14.15 7.30
C ASN A 215 -8.10 -12.70 7.12
N PRO A 216 -9.41 -12.44 7.33
CA PRO A 216 -9.99 -11.10 7.22
C PRO A 216 -9.37 -10.06 8.14
N ALA A 217 -8.66 -10.47 9.19
CA ALA A 217 -7.95 -9.56 10.09
C ALA A 217 -6.79 -8.81 9.42
N PHE A 218 -6.25 -9.30 8.30
CA PHE A 218 -5.12 -8.69 7.61
C PHE A 218 -5.53 -8.07 6.27
N ARG A 219 -5.75 -8.89 5.24
CA ARG A 219 -6.20 -8.53 3.86
C ARG A 219 -5.88 -7.07 3.46
N CYS A 220 -4.60 -6.73 3.40
CA CYS A 220 -4.13 -5.37 3.12
C CYS A 220 -4.30 -5.00 1.63
N ASP A 221 -4.23 -3.70 1.32
CA ASP A 221 -4.30 -3.23 -0.08
C ASP A 221 -2.95 -3.40 -0.81
N GLY A 222 -1.87 -3.49 -0.04
CA GLY A 222 -0.55 -3.69 -0.58
C GLY A 222 0.42 -4.29 0.41
N LEU A 223 1.54 -4.76 -0.14
CA LEU A 223 2.57 -5.45 0.61
C LEU A 223 3.96 -5.00 0.14
N LYS A 224 4.87 -4.85 1.11
CA LYS A 224 6.31 -4.78 0.88
C LYS A 224 6.94 -6.02 1.49
N VAL A 225 7.51 -6.88 0.64
CA VAL A 225 8.19 -8.10 1.05
C VAL A 225 9.67 -7.80 1.20
N TYR A 226 10.16 -7.92 2.42
CA TYR A 226 11.54 -7.60 2.78
C TYR A 226 12.22 -8.83 3.39
N PRO A 227 12.83 -9.70 2.58
CA PRO A 227 13.64 -10.78 3.11
C PRO A 227 14.65 -10.28 4.12
N THR A 228 14.80 -11.01 5.21
CA THR A 228 15.68 -10.64 6.31
C THR A 228 17.13 -10.58 5.84
N LEU A 229 17.84 -9.51 6.20
CA LEU A 229 19.25 -9.29 5.87
C LEU A 229 20.06 -9.19 7.16
N VAL A 230 21.19 -9.87 7.20
CA VAL A 230 22.15 -9.77 8.29
C VAL A 230 23.08 -8.60 8.01
N ILE A 231 23.03 -7.58 8.86
CA ILE A 231 23.81 -6.34 8.72
C ILE A 231 24.63 -6.14 10.00
N ARG A 232 25.88 -5.74 9.84
CA ARG A 232 26.78 -5.45 10.96
C ARG A 232 26.16 -4.43 11.92
N GLY A 233 26.37 -4.63 13.22
CA GLY A 233 25.86 -3.74 14.27
C GLY A 233 24.41 -4.00 14.67
N THR A 234 23.78 -5.06 14.15
CA THR A 234 22.44 -5.49 14.57
C THR A 234 22.50 -6.65 15.56
N GLY A 235 21.46 -6.83 16.38
CA GLY A 235 21.37 -8.01 17.25
C GLY A 235 21.31 -9.32 16.45
N LEU A 236 20.73 -9.27 15.24
CA LEU A 236 20.69 -10.41 14.32
C LEU A 236 22.09 -10.84 13.86
N TYR A 237 23.02 -9.89 13.72
CA TYR A 237 24.41 -10.18 13.38
C TYR A 237 25.11 -11.04 14.44
N GLU A 238 24.85 -10.79 15.72
CA GLU A 238 25.42 -11.61 16.80
C GLU A 238 24.83 -13.03 16.83
N LEU A 239 23.53 -13.17 16.53
CA LEU A 239 22.91 -14.49 16.36
C LEU A 239 23.51 -15.25 15.18
N TRP A 240 23.78 -14.58 14.07
CA TRP A 240 24.43 -15.17 12.91
C TRP A 240 25.88 -15.59 13.22
N LYS A 241 26.65 -14.71 13.86
CA LYS A 241 28.05 -14.95 14.25
C LYS A 241 28.21 -16.11 15.23
N THR A 242 27.25 -16.30 16.13
CA THR A 242 27.22 -17.43 17.09
C THR A 242 26.59 -18.71 16.53
N GLY A 243 26.19 -18.72 15.25
CA GLY A 243 25.58 -19.88 14.60
C GLY A 243 24.13 -20.17 15.04
N ARG A 244 23.51 -19.25 15.79
CA ARG A 244 22.12 -19.34 16.26
C ARG A 244 21.10 -18.89 15.23
N TYR A 245 21.53 -18.21 14.17
CA TYR A 245 20.70 -17.82 13.03
C TYR A 245 21.42 -18.14 11.72
N LYS A 246 20.68 -18.66 10.75
CA LYS A 246 21.17 -18.95 9.40
C LYS A 246 20.16 -18.45 8.38
N SER A 247 20.61 -17.60 7.47
CA SER A 247 19.78 -17.14 6.35
C SER A 247 19.49 -18.28 5.37
N TYR A 248 18.39 -18.16 4.63
CA TYR A 248 18.08 -19.09 3.56
C TYR A 248 19.14 -19.06 2.45
N PRO A 249 19.40 -20.21 1.80
CA PRO A 249 20.10 -20.22 0.53
C PRO A 249 19.35 -19.35 -0.51
N PRO A 250 20.06 -18.66 -1.43
CA PRO A 250 19.43 -17.80 -2.42
C PRO A 250 18.35 -18.48 -3.26
N SER A 251 18.57 -19.74 -3.67
CA SER A 251 17.61 -20.53 -4.45
C SER A 251 16.30 -20.77 -3.69
N MET A 252 16.40 -21.10 -2.40
CA MET A 252 15.24 -21.30 -1.52
C MET A 252 14.47 -19.98 -1.32
N LEU A 253 15.17 -18.86 -1.19
CA LEU A 253 14.51 -17.56 -1.07
C LEU A 253 13.78 -17.14 -2.35
N VAL A 254 14.39 -17.37 -3.52
CA VAL A 254 13.72 -17.14 -4.82
C VAL A 254 12.45 -17.98 -4.94
N GLU A 255 12.52 -19.26 -4.54
CA GLU A 255 11.37 -20.16 -4.55
C GLU A 255 10.27 -19.72 -3.58
N LEU A 256 10.65 -19.32 -2.35
CA LEU A 256 9.71 -18.76 -1.37
C LEU A 256 8.97 -17.55 -1.93
N VAL A 257 9.71 -16.58 -2.46
CA VAL A 257 9.14 -15.34 -3.00
C VAL A 257 8.26 -15.63 -4.23
N ALA A 258 8.66 -16.55 -5.11
CA ALA A 258 7.82 -16.96 -6.24
C ALA A 258 6.49 -17.54 -5.75
N ASN A 259 6.50 -18.43 -4.77
CA ASN A 259 5.29 -19.00 -4.17
C ASN A 259 4.42 -17.91 -3.50
N ILE A 260 5.02 -16.96 -2.77
CA ILE A 260 4.29 -15.82 -2.19
C ILE A 260 3.61 -14.99 -3.28
N LEU A 261 4.30 -14.70 -4.39
CA LEU A 261 3.74 -13.93 -5.51
C LEU A 261 2.58 -14.66 -6.20
N ALA A 262 2.57 -15.99 -6.20
CA ALA A 262 1.46 -16.80 -6.72
C ALA A 262 0.18 -16.65 -5.87
N LEU A 263 0.32 -16.44 -4.56
CA LEU A 263 -0.79 -16.30 -3.61
C LEU A 263 -1.41 -14.90 -3.61
N VAL A 264 -0.76 -13.91 -4.23
CA VAL A 264 -1.18 -12.50 -4.12
C VAL A 264 -2.53 -12.30 -4.79
N PRO A 265 -3.54 -11.83 -4.06
CA PRO A 265 -4.85 -11.65 -4.64
C PRO A 265 -4.93 -10.43 -5.57
N PRO A 266 -5.87 -10.42 -6.54
CA PRO A 266 -6.01 -9.36 -7.54
C PRO A 266 -6.23 -7.93 -7.02
N TRP A 267 -6.67 -7.76 -5.77
CA TRP A 267 -6.85 -6.45 -5.13
C TRP A 267 -5.62 -5.96 -4.36
N THR A 268 -4.53 -6.75 -4.30
CA THR A 268 -3.31 -6.40 -3.57
C THR A 268 -2.19 -5.98 -4.53
N ARG A 269 -1.44 -4.94 -4.16
CA ARG A 269 -0.24 -4.48 -4.89
C ARG A 269 1.04 -4.85 -4.17
N ILE A 270 1.97 -5.54 -4.84
CA ILE A 270 3.34 -5.73 -4.32
C ILE A 270 4.20 -4.54 -4.73
N TYR A 271 4.52 -3.68 -3.77
CA TYR A 271 5.31 -2.47 -4.01
C TYR A 271 6.80 -2.77 -4.19
N ARG A 272 7.34 -3.67 -3.35
CA ARG A 272 8.74 -4.05 -3.33
C ARG A 272 8.92 -5.50 -2.93
N VAL A 273 9.95 -6.10 -3.51
CA VAL A 273 10.45 -7.45 -3.24
C VAL A 273 11.95 -7.26 -3.01
N GLN A 274 12.34 -6.98 -1.75
CA GLN A 274 13.65 -6.48 -1.24
C GLN A 274 13.73 -4.98 -0.90
N ARG A 275 14.70 -4.64 -0.03
CA ARG A 275 15.05 -3.26 0.37
C ARG A 275 16.20 -2.70 -0.46
N ASP A 276 16.31 -1.37 -0.50
CA ASP A 276 17.39 -0.67 -1.22
C ASP A 276 18.67 -0.59 -0.36
N ILE A 277 19.12 -1.70 0.21
CA ILE A 277 20.35 -1.74 1.02
C ILE A 277 21.52 -2.10 0.10
N PRO A 278 22.63 -1.34 0.11
CA PRO A 278 23.82 -1.70 -0.67
C PRO A 278 24.35 -3.08 -0.28
N MET A 279 24.55 -3.96 -1.27
CA MET A 279 25.02 -5.33 -1.04
C MET A 279 26.35 -5.44 -0.28
N PRO A 280 27.34 -4.53 -0.44
CA PRO A 280 28.58 -4.58 0.36
C PRO A 280 28.37 -4.46 1.88
N LEU A 281 27.20 -3.97 2.34
CA LEU A 281 26.87 -3.86 3.76
C LEU A 281 26.16 -5.11 4.31
N VAL A 282 25.75 -6.02 3.44
CA VAL A 282 25.00 -7.24 3.80
C VAL A 282 26.00 -8.37 4.05
N SER A 283 25.98 -8.93 5.25
CA SER A 283 26.84 -10.07 5.63
C SER A 283 26.24 -11.42 5.25
N SER A 284 24.91 -11.54 5.26
CA SER A 284 24.18 -12.77 4.86
C SER A 284 22.73 -12.42 4.51
N GLY A 285 22.11 -13.21 3.62
CA GLY A 285 20.74 -13.00 3.14
C GLY A 285 20.67 -12.97 1.61
N VAL A 286 20.04 -11.95 1.05
CA VAL A 286 19.92 -11.77 -0.41
C VAL A 286 21.28 -11.45 -1.03
N GLU A 287 21.67 -12.20 -2.06
CA GLU A 287 22.96 -12.01 -2.76
C GLU A 287 22.88 -11.05 -3.96
N HIS A 288 21.70 -10.89 -4.56
CA HIS A 288 21.53 -10.15 -5.81
C HIS A 288 20.40 -9.11 -5.72
N GLY A 289 20.61 -7.96 -6.38
CA GLY A 289 19.66 -6.86 -6.42
C GLY A 289 18.46 -7.06 -7.36
N ASN A 290 18.27 -8.22 -7.98
CA ASN A 290 17.21 -8.50 -8.94
C ASN A 290 16.23 -9.61 -8.49
N LEU A 291 15.98 -9.74 -7.18
CA LEU A 291 15.15 -10.81 -6.62
C LEU A 291 13.74 -10.91 -7.25
N ARG A 292 13.12 -9.78 -7.61
CA ARG A 292 11.81 -9.78 -8.26
C ARG A 292 11.84 -10.47 -9.62
N GLU A 293 12.88 -10.23 -10.42
CA GLU A 293 13.02 -10.84 -11.74
C GLU A 293 13.23 -12.34 -11.62
N LEU A 294 14.13 -12.76 -10.72
CA LEU A 294 14.38 -14.18 -10.43
C LEU A 294 13.11 -14.90 -9.96
N ALA A 295 12.34 -14.27 -9.08
CA ALA A 295 11.08 -14.83 -8.59
C ALA A 295 10.02 -14.96 -9.70
N LEU A 296 9.92 -13.99 -10.61
CA LEU A 296 8.99 -14.04 -11.75
C LEU A 296 9.40 -15.11 -12.78
N ALA A 297 10.70 -15.25 -13.06
CA ALA A 297 11.21 -16.33 -13.92
C ALA A 297 10.90 -17.70 -13.30
N ARG A 298 11.18 -17.85 -12.00
CA ARG A 298 10.86 -19.09 -11.27
C ARG A 298 9.36 -19.41 -11.27
N LEU A 299 8.52 -18.40 -11.14
CA LEU A 299 7.07 -18.55 -11.21
C LEU A 299 6.61 -19.07 -12.58
N ALA A 300 7.21 -18.56 -13.66
CA ALA A 300 6.94 -19.02 -15.02
C ALA A 300 7.36 -20.49 -15.22
N ASP A 301 8.52 -20.90 -14.70
CA ASP A 301 8.97 -22.30 -14.72
C ASP A 301 8.00 -23.25 -13.99
N LEU A 302 7.30 -22.75 -12.97
CA LEU A 302 6.30 -23.51 -12.21
C LEU A 302 4.93 -23.58 -12.92
N GLY A 303 4.74 -22.83 -14.02
CA GLY A 303 3.47 -22.68 -14.71
C GLY A 303 2.46 -21.81 -13.95
N LEU A 304 2.93 -21.01 -12.99
CA LEU A 304 2.09 -20.14 -12.16
C LEU A 304 2.10 -18.70 -12.69
N LYS A 305 1.09 -17.91 -12.32
CA LYS A 305 0.95 -16.50 -12.72
C LYS A 305 0.84 -15.59 -11.51
N CYS A 306 1.51 -14.44 -11.56
CA CYS A 306 1.41 -13.41 -10.53
C CYS A 306 0.24 -12.49 -10.89
N ARG A 307 -0.79 -12.45 -10.05
CA ARG A 307 -1.99 -11.65 -10.30
C ARG A 307 -2.03 -10.35 -9.49
N ASP A 308 -0.88 -9.88 -8.99
CA ASP A 308 -0.81 -8.61 -8.29
C ASP A 308 -1.16 -7.42 -9.20
N ILE A 309 -1.65 -6.34 -8.60
CA ILE A 309 -2.02 -5.11 -9.33
C ILE A 309 -0.86 -4.58 -10.19
N ARG A 310 0.37 -4.68 -9.70
CA ARG A 310 1.55 -4.13 -10.37
C ARG A 310 1.91 -4.89 -11.64
N THR A 311 1.79 -6.22 -11.67
CA THR A 311 2.15 -7.00 -12.86
C THR A 311 1.07 -6.90 -13.95
N ARG A 312 -0.17 -6.59 -13.54
CA ARG A 312 -1.33 -6.50 -14.43
C ARG A 312 -1.56 -5.09 -14.99
N GLU A 313 -1.01 -4.04 -14.39
CA GLU A 313 -1.26 -2.66 -14.84
C GLU A 313 -0.84 -2.44 -16.31
N VAL A 314 -1.70 -1.76 -17.08
CA VAL A 314 -1.52 -1.55 -18.53
C VAL A 314 -0.16 -0.94 -18.89
N GLY A 315 0.36 -0.01 -18.06
CA GLY A 315 1.65 0.63 -18.32
C GLY A 315 2.83 -0.35 -18.28
N ILE A 316 2.82 -1.32 -17.36
CA ILE A 316 3.89 -2.33 -17.28
C ILE A 316 3.75 -3.34 -18.43
N ASN A 317 2.52 -3.76 -18.75
CA ASN A 317 2.28 -4.67 -19.88
C ASN A 317 2.58 -4.04 -21.24
N GLU A 318 2.34 -2.75 -21.42
CA GLU A 318 2.69 -2.03 -22.64
C GLU A 318 4.21 -1.94 -22.81
N ILE A 319 4.96 -1.64 -21.74
CA ILE A 319 6.42 -1.52 -21.79
C ILE A 319 7.10 -2.88 -21.98
N HIS A 320 6.70 -3.89 -21.21
CA HIS A 320 7.38 -5.19 -21.23
C HIS A 320 6.87 -6.14 -22.32
N ASN A 321 5.55 -6.16 -22.55
CA ASN A 321 4.91 -7.16 -23.41
C ASN A 321 4.32 -6.55 -24.70
N LYS A 322 4.30 -5.22 -24.84
CA LYS A 322 3.73 -4.48 -25.99
C LYS A 322 2.26 -4.83 -26.27
N VAL A 323 1.52 -5.21 -25.23
CA VAL A 323 0.11 -5.62 -25.35
C VAL A 323 -0.79 -4.42 -25.08
N LYS A 324 -1.79 -4.21 -25.96
CA LYS A 324 -2.87 -3.24 -25.76
C LYS A 324 -4.17 -3.98 -25.44
N PRO A 325 -4.97 -3.47 -24.48
CA PRO A 325 -6.24 -4.10 -24.12
C PRO A 325 -7.20 -4.06 -25.31
N GLN A 326 -7.92 -5.16 -25.54
CA GLN A 326 -8.83 -5.32 -26.67
C GLN A 326 -10.29 -5.39 -26.24
N ASP A 327 -10.59 -6.15 -25.18
CA ASP A 327 -11.94 -6.30 -24.64
C ASP A 327 -11.97 -5.92 -23.16
N VAL A 328 -12.47 -4.72 -22.87
CA VAL A 328 -12.44 -4.14 -21.53
C VAL A 328 -13.78 -4.35 -20.84
N GLU A 329 -13.75 -5.05 -19.72
CA GLU A 329 -14.92 -5.36 -18.91
C GLU A 329 -14.85 -4.72 -17.53
N PHE A 330 -16.02 -4.45 -16.94
CA PHE A 330 -16.14 -4.06 -15.54
C PHE A 330 -16.20 -5.30 -14.66
N ILE A 331 -15.28 -5.41 -13.71
CA ILE A 331 -15.17 -6.53 -12.78
C ILE A 331 -15.29 -6.02 -11.34
N ARG A 332 -16.05 -6.75 -10.52
CA ARG A 332 -16.20 -6.49 -9.09
C ARG A 332 -15.82 -7.72 -8.28
N ARG A 333 -15.00 -7.50 -7.25
CA ARG A 333 -14.59 -8.53 -6.27
C ARG A 333 -14.87 -8.00 -4.87
N ASP A 334 -15.68 -8.73 -4.13
CA ASP A 334 -16.04 -8.38 -2.75
C ASP A 334 -15.32 -9.30 -1.77
N TYR A 335 -14.83 -8.75 -0.67
CA TYR A 335 -14.17 -9.51 0.39
C TYR A 335 -14.36 -8.86 1.76
N ASP A 336 -14.45 -9.68 2.79
CA ASP A 336 -14.46 -9.20 4.17
C ASP A 336 -13.05 -8.82 4.59
N ALA A 337 -12.92 -7.66 5.24
CA ALA A 337 -11.68 -7.22 5.84
C ALA A 337 -11.92 -6.33 7.08
N ASN A 338 -11.31 -6.70 8.20
CA ASN A 338 -11.31 -5.98 9.47
C ASN A 338 -12.73 -5.55 9.89
N SER A 339 -13.64 -6.53 9.98
CA SER A 339 -15.06 -6.35 10.37
C SER A 339 -15.91 -5.46 9.43
N GLY A 340 -15.44 -5.17 8.22
CA GLY A 340 -16.22 -4.49 7.19
C GLY A 340 -16.12 -5.19 5.83
N LYS A 341 -16.94 -4.72 4.88
CA LYS A 341 -16.97 -5.23 3.51
C LYS A 341 -16.23 -4.29 2.58
N GLU A 342 -15.25 -4.84 1.87
CA GLU A 342 -14.52 -4.16 0.80
C GLU A 342 -15.06 -4.63 -0.55
N SER A 343 -15.26 -3.68 -1.46
CA SER A 343 -15.57 -3.91 -2.86
C SER A 343 -14.44 -3.34 -3.71
N PHE A 344 -13.71 -4.22 -4.39
CA PHE A 344 -12.71 -3.86 -5.38
C PHE A 344 -13.36 -3.83 -6.75
N LEU A 345 -13.51 -2.62 -7.29
CA LEU A 345 -14.09 -2.36 -8.60
C LEU A 345 -12.97 -2.09 -9.59
N SER A 346 -13.00 -2.69 -10.76
CA SER A 346 -11.93 -2.55 -11.74
C SER A 346 -12.43 -2.62 -13.17
N TYR A 347 -11.76 -1.91 -14.07
CA TYR A 347 -11.84 -2.17 -15.50
C TYR A 347 -10.62 -2.96 -15.92
N GLU A 348 -10.85 -4.16 -16.45
CA GLU A 348 -9.82 -5.14 -16.79
C GLU A 348 -10.09 -5.74 -18.17
N ASP A 349 -9.05 -6.19 -18.88
CA ASP A 349 -9.16 -7.14 -19.98
C ASP A 349 -8.99 -8.55 -19.40
N PRO A 350 -10.07 -9.34 -19.24
CA PRO A 350 -10.00 -10.64 -18.59
C PRO A 350 -9.26 -11.69 -19.42
N THR A 351 -9.17 -11.51 -20.74
CA THR A 351 -8.50 -12.45 -21.65
C THR A 351 -6.99 -12.30 -21.57
N GLN A 352 -6.52 -11.06 -21.49
CA GLN A 352 -5.10 -10.71 -21.40
C GLN A 352 -4.60 -10.49 -19.96
N ASP A 353 -5.52 -10.52 -18.99
CA ASP A 353 -5.30 -10.24 -17.55
C ASP A 353 -4.70 -8.84 -17.29
N ILE A 354 -5.12 -7.83 -18.06
CA ILE A 354 -4.62 -6.44 -17.97
C ILE A 354 -5.57 -5.57 -17.15
N LEU A 355 -5.02 -4.75 -16.25
CA LEU A 355 -5.76 -3.81 -15.41
C LEU A 355 -5.60 -2.37 -15.92
N ILE A 356 -6.72 -1.69 -16.14
CA ILE A 356 -6.77 -0.31 -16.67
C ILE A 356 -7.08 0.70 -15.57
N GLY A 357 -8.00 0.38 -14.67
CA GLY A 357 -8.35 1.26 -13.56
C GLY A 357 -9.01 0.49 -12.43
N LEU A 358 -8.87 1.01 -11.22
CA LEU A 358 -9.38 0.41 -9.99
C LEU A 358 -10.00 1.46 -9.07
N LEU A 359 -10.96 1.02 -8.26
CA LEU A 359 -11.57 1.77 -7.18
C LEU A 359 -11.79 0.84 -5.97
N ARG A 360 -11.45 1.33 -4.77
CA ARG A 360 -11.69 0.63 -3.50
C ARG A 360 -12.86 1.29 -2.77
N LEU A 361 -13.96 0.56 -2.63
CA LEU A 361 -15.16 1.02 -1.94
C LEU A 361 -15.33 0.22 -0.65
N ARG A 362 -15.59 0.91 0.46
CA ARG A 362 -15.88 0.28 1.76
C ARG A 362 -17.17 0.84 2.33
N LYS A 363 -18.03 -0.03 2.88
CA LYS A 363 -19.16 0.42 3.70
C LYS A 363 -18.65 0.79 5.09
N CYS A 364 -18.92 2.02 5.55
CA CYS A 364 -18.47 2.45 6.87
C CYS A 364 -19.10 1.58 7.96
N GLY A 365 -18.26 1.03 8.83
CA GLY A 365 -18.66 0.14 9.92
C GLY A 365 -18.84 0.86 11.25
N ARG A 366 -19.14 0.07 12.29
CA ARG A 366 -19.30 0.55 13.68
C ARG A 366 -18.01 1.10 14.31
N HIS A 367 -16.84 0.80 13.75
CA HIS A 367 -15.54 1.25 14.28
C HIS A 367 -15.12 2.62 13.71
N THR A 368 -15.96 3.20 12.85
CA THR A 368 -15.79 4.56 12.33
C THR A 368 -15.90 5.59 13.45
N PHE A 369 -14.80 6.27 13.77
CA PHE A 369 -14.75 7.30 14.81
C PHE A 369 -14.83 8.73 14.27
N ARG A 370 -14.71 8.91 12.94
CA ARG A 370 -14.75 10.23 12.29
C ARG A 370 -16.17 10.74 12.17
N PRO A 371 -16.51 11.95 12.67
CA PRO A 371 -17.87 12.47 12.63
C PRO A 371 -18.41 12.61 11.20
N GLU A 372 -17.54 12.92 10.23
CA GLU A 372 -17.92 13.07 8.82
C GLU A 372 -18.39 11.76 8.19
N LEU A 373 -17.97 10.61 8.74
CA LEU A 373 -18.26 9.27 8.22
C LEU A 373 -19.35 8.54 9.02
N GLN A 374 -19.88 9.17 10.09
CA GLN A 374 -20.98 8.60 10.86
C GLN A 374 -22.29 8.56 10.06
N GLY A 375 -23.17 7.64 10.45
CA GLY A 375 -24.46 7.37 9.80
C GLY A 375 -24.35 6.36 8.65
N LYS A 376 -25.29 6.43 7.70
CA LYS A 376 -25.31 5.57 6.51
C LYS A 376 -24.34 6.10 5.45
N CYS A 377 -23.05 5.86 5.67
CA CYS A 377 -21.98 6.33 4.80
C CYS A 377 -21.24 5.17 4.12
N SER A 378 -20.83 5.39 2.88
CA SER A 378 -19.80 4.58 2.20
C SER A 378 -18.59 5.45 1.90
N ILE A 379 -17.40 4.86 1.90
CA ILE A 379 -16.15 5.55 1.65
C ILE A 379 -15.38 4.94 0.49
N ILE A 380 -14.94 5.81 -0.43
CA ILE A 380 -13.98 5.48 -1.47
C ILE A 380 -12.58 5.72 -0.92
N ARG A 381 -11.82 4.63 -0.82
CA ARG A 381 -10.47 4.57 -0.24
C ARG A 381 -9.38 4.84 -1.28
N GLU A 382 -9.66 4.51 -2.53
CA GLU A 382 -8.76 4.73 -3.65
C GLU A 382 -9.55 4.83 -4.95
N LEU A 383 -9.16 5.76 -5.81
CA LEU A 383 -9.44 5.72 -7.24
C LEU A 383 -8.10 5.85 -7.96
N HIS A 384 -7.79 4.90 -8.83
CA HIS A 384 -6.56 4.92 -9.61
C HIS A 384 -6.84 4.46 -11.03
N VAL A 385 -6.57 5.33 -12.01
CA VAL A 385 -6.68 4.99 -13.43
C VAL A 385 -5.28 5.01 -14.00
N TYR A 386 -4.87 3.89 -14.57
CA TYR A 386 -3.58 3.75 -15.23
C TYR A 386 -3.67 4.36 -16.63
N GLY A 387 -2.67 5.17 -16.94
CA GLY A 387 -2.41 5.74 -18.25
C GLY A 387 -0.98 6.24 -18.28
N GLN A 388 -0.48 6.62 -19.46
CA GLN A 388 0.77 7.37 -19.53
C GLN A 388 0.64 8.64 -18.69
N ALA A 389 1.65 8.98 -17.89
CA ALA A 389 1.67 10.17 -17.05
C ALA A 389 1.69 11.43 -17.95
N VAL A 390 0.53 11.83 -18.47
CA VAL A 390 0.41 13.00 -19.34
C VAL A 390 0.54 14.26 -18.49
N SER A 391 1.30 15.22 -19.01
CA SER A 391 1.31 16.59 -18.52
C SER A 391 -0.12 17.16 -18.56
N VAL A 392 -0.47 18.08 -17.65
CA VAL A 392 -1.83 18.64 -17.58
C VAL A 392 -2.21 19.42 -18.87
N ASN A 393 -1.25 19.70 -19.76
CA ASN A 393 -1.39 20.63 -20.88
C ASN A 393 -1.34 20.02 -22.28
N GLU A 394 -1.07 18.73 -22.47
CA GLU A 394 -1.01 18.12 -23.82
C GLU A 394 -2.28 17.32 -24.15
N ARG A 395 -3.10 17.88 -25.04
CA ARG A 395 -4.29 17.23 -25.62
C ARG A 395 -3.89 16.42 -26.85
N ASP A 396 -3.45 15.20 -26.65
CA ASP A 396 -3.18 14.25 -27.74
C ASP A 396 -4.43 13.39 -28.01
N LEU A 397 -4.81 13.29 -29.29
CA LEU A 397 -6.10 12.71 -29.74
C LEU A 397 -6.16 11.18 -29.59
N ASP A 398 -5.05 10.46 -29.69
CA ASP A 398 -4.99 9.00 -29.45
C ASP A 398 -5.06 8.64 -27.95
N LYS A 399 -4.85 9.61 -27.05
CA LYS A 399 -4.85 9.42 -25.59
C LYS A 399 -6.25 9.56 -24.95
N PHE A 400 -7.29 9.81 -25.76
CA PHE A 400 -8.69 9.89 -25.32
C PHE A 400 -9.26 8.55 -24.81
N GLN A 401 -8.61 7.41 -25.08
CA GLN A 401 -9.09 6.09 -24.62
C GLN A 401 -9.12 5.93 -23.09
N HIS A 402 -8.30 6.67 -22.32
CA HIS A 402 -8.32 6.62 -20.85
C HIS A 402 -9.19 7.70 -20.19
N GLN A 403 -9.74 8.63 -20.97
CA GLN A 403 -10.60 9.70 -20.50
C GLN A 403 -12.01 9.17 -20.31
N GLY A 404 -12.29 8.61 -19.13
CA GLY A 404 -13.66 8.21 -18.76
C GLY A 404 -13.72 7.13 -17.70
N TYR A 405 -12.74 6.21 -17.62
CA TYR A 405 -12.79 5.10 -16.67
C TYR A 405 -12.90 5.56 -15.20
N GLY A 406 -12.31 6.69 -14.85
CA GLY A 406 -12.45 7.27 -13.51
C GLY A 406 -13.89 7.67 -13.20
N ILE A 407 -14.56 8.35 -14.14
CA ILE A 407 -15.97 8.76 -14.04
C ILE A 407 -16.88 7.52 -13.98
N LEU A 408 -16.62 6.53 -14.85
CA LEU A 408 -17.36 5.27 -14.87
C LEU A 408 -17.24 4.50 -13.54
N LEU A 409 -16.04 4.42 -12.95
CA LEU A 409 -15.82 3.78 -11.65
C LEU A 409 -16.55 4.53 -10.53
N MET A 410 -16.48 5.86 -10.51
CA MET A 410 -17.19 6.69 -9.53
C MET A 410 -18.71 6.49 -9.60
N GLU A 411 -19.29 6.50 -10.80
CA GLU A 411 -20.72 6.24 -10.99
C GLU A 411 -21.12 4.83 -10.51
N ARG A 412 -20.31 3.81 -10.83
CA ARG A 412 -20.56 2.45 -10.36
C ARG A 412 -20.50 2.36 -8.83
N ALA A 413 -19.54 3.04 -8.21
CA ALA A 413 -19.43 3.11 -6.76
C ALA A 413 -20.65 3.80 -6.12
N GLU A 414 -21.10 4.94 -6.66
CA GLU A 414 -22.28 5.66 -6.18
C GLU A 414 -23.53 4.78 -6.24
N ARG A 415 -23.73 4.05 -7.35
CA ARG A 415 -24.87 3.11 -7.49
C ARG A 415 -24.82 1.96 -6.48
N ILE A 416 -23.66 1.36 -6.26
CA ILE A 416 -23.50 0.27 -5.28
C ILE A 416 -23.79 0.80 -3.86
N ALA A 417 -23.29 1.99 -3.54
CA ALA A 417 -23.52 2.61 -2.25
C ALA A 417 -25.02 2.90 -2.00
N ILE A 418 -25.75 3.38 -3.01
CA ILE A 418 -27.19 3.64 -2.90
C ILE A 418 -27.98 2.33 -2.78
N ARG A 419 -27.80 1.40 -3.74
CA ARG A 419 -28.68 0.24 -3.90
C ARG A 419 -28.37 -0.89 -2.93
N GLU A 420 -27.09 -1.14 -2.67
CA GLU A 420 -26.65 -2.32 -1.91
C GLU A 420 -26.21 -1.96 -0.50
N HIS A 421 -25.46 -0.87 -0.33
CA HIS A 421 -25.05 -0.45 1.00
C HIS A 421 -26.18 0.27 1.76
N GLY A 422 -27.14 0.86 1.03
CA GLY A 422 -28.19 1.72 1.59
C GLY A 422 -27.61 3.01 2.18
N SER A 423 -26.55 3.55 1.56
CA SER A 423 -25.87 4.76 2.02
C SER A 423 -26.57 6.02 1.52
N GLU A 424 -26.70 7.00 2.39
CA GLU A 424 -27.24 8.33 2.10
C GLU A 424 -26.13 9.34 1.78
N LYS A 425 -24.87 8.94 2.02
CA LYS A 425 -23.68 9.79 1.88
C LYS A 425 -22.51 8.97 1.35
N MET A 426 -21.72 9.58 0.48
CA MET A 426 -20.44 9.03 0.03
C MET A 426 -19.30 9.98 0.37
N ALA A 427 -18.23 9.43 0.93
CA ALA A 427 -17.00 10.16 1.22
C ALA A 427 -15.83 9.62 0.39
N VAL A 428 -14.86 10.48 0.10
CA VAL A 428 -13.62 10.11 -0.60
C VAL A 428 -12.43 10.67 0.16
N ILE A 429 -11.47 9.81 0.48
CA ILE A 429 -10.16 10.23 0.99
C ILE A 429 -9.26 10.70 -0.17
N SER A 430 -9.43 11.95 -0.56
CA SER A 430 -8.69 12.56 -1.66
C SER A 430 -7.36 13.14 -1.19
N GLY A 431 -6.30 12.91 -1.98
CA GLY A 431 -5.09 13.74 -1.90
C GLY A 431 -5.43 15.22 -2.14
N VAL A 432 -4.68 16.11 -1.51
CA VAL A 432 -4.94 17.57 -1.54
C VAL A 432 -4.98 18.08 -2.98
N GLY A 433 -4.02 17.69 -3.80
CA GLY A 433 -3.90 18.10 -5.20
C GLY A 433 -4.97 17.51 -6.14
N THR A 434 -5.76 16.52 -5.71
CA THR A 434 -6.81 15.89 -6.52
C THR A 434 -8.22 16.33 -6.13
N ARG A 435 -8.41 17.14 -5.09
CA ARG A 435 -9.74 17.61 -4.65
C ARG A 435 -10.54 18.30 -5.75
N LYS A 436 -9.87 19.07 -6.63
CA LYS A 436 -10.51 19.73 -7.79
C LYS A 436 -11.16 18.74 -8.75
N TYR A 437 -10.62 17.52 -8.91
CA TYR A 437 -11.22 16.48 -9.72
C TYR A 437 -12.59 16.08 -9.16
N TYR A 438 -12.67 15.78 -7.87
CA TYR A 438 -13.93 15.40 -7.22
C TYR A 438 -14.96 16.52 -7.16
N ARG A 439 -14.53 17.80 -7.07
CA ARG A 439 -15.47 18.94 -7.17
C ARG A 439 -16.21 18.99 -8.49
N LYS A 440 -15.57 18.60 -9.60
CA LYS A 440 -16.25 18.50 -10.90
C LYS A 440 -17.32 17.40 -10.91
N LEU A 441 -17.21 16.41 -10.03
CA LEU A 441 -18.16 15.30 -9.91
C LEU A 441 -19.29 15.57 -8.89
N GLY A 442 -19.39 16.81 -8.40
CA GLY A 442 -20.39 17.23 -7.42
C GLY A 442 -20.04 16.94 -5.96
N TYR A 443 -18.77 16.68 -5.64
CA TYR A 443 -18.32 16.51 -4.25
C TYR A 443 -17.87 17.83 -3.64
N GLU A 444 -18.13 18.01 -2.35
CA GLU A 444 -17.74 19.17 -1.56
C GLU A 444 -16.77 18.78 -0.44
N LEU A 445 -15.94 19.71 0.01
CA LEU A 445 -14.96 19.42 1.07
C LEU A 445 -15.65 19.48 2.44
N GLN A 446 -15.68 18.38 3.17
CA GLN A 446 -16.17 18.29 4.55
C GLN A 446 -15.09 17.66 5.43
N GLY A 447 -14.49 18.48 6.32
CA GLY A 447 -13.33 18.06 7.10
C GLY A 447 -12.16 17.65 6.17
N PRO A 448 -11.56 16.46 6.34
CA PRO A 448 -10.49 15.98 5.47
C PRO A 448 -11.01 15.28 4.19
N TYR A 449 -12.31 15.00 4.06
CA TYR A 449 -12.90 14.20 2.99
C TYR A 449 -13.60 15.05 1.92
N MET A 450 -13.67 14.53 0.70
CA MET A 450 -14.61 15.01 -0.31
C MET A 450 -15.91 14.22 -0.17
N VAL A 451 -17.03 14.89 0.06
CA VAL A 451 -18.32 14.27 0.40
C VAL A 451 -19.40 14.65 -0.61
N LYS A 452 -20.31 13.72 -0.90
CA LYS A 452 -21.49 13.93 -1.75
C LYS A 452 -22.72 13.27 -1.12
N ASN A 453 -23.86 13.96 -1.19
CA ASN A 453 -25.14 13.43 -0.75
C ASN A 453 -25.70 12.46 -1.81
N LEU A 454 -26.20 11.32 -1.34
CA LEU A 454 -26.79 10.26 -2.15
C LEU A 454 -28.31 10.10 -1.89
N ILE A 455 -28.91 11.05 -1.16
CA ILE A 455 -30.33 11.00 -0.80
C ILE A 455 -31.20 11.14 -2.07
N PRO A 456 -32.24 10.30 -2.25
CA PRO A 456 -33.18 10.43 -3.36
C PRO A 456 -33.81 11.82 -3.41
N GLY A 457 -33.70 12.51 -4.56
CA GLY A 457 -34.21 13.88 -4.76
C GLY A 457 -33.14 14.97 -4.73
N GLU A 458 -32.06 14.78 -3.95
CA GLU A 458 -30.90 15.67 -3.93
C GLU A 458 -29.71 15.11 -4.73
N TYR A 459 -29.68 13.79 -4.92
CA TYR A 459 -28.64 13.10 -5.67
C TYR A 459 -28.59 13.54 -7.13
N LYS A 460 -27.41 14.01 -7.55
CA LYS A 460 -27.05 14.21 -8.97
C LYS A 460 -26.01 13.16 -9.35
N SER A 461 -26.22 12.43 -10.44
CA SER A 461 -25.22 11.46 -10.92
C SER A 461 -23.92 12.17 -11.27
N VAL A 462 -22.81 11.42 -11.24
CA VAL A 462 -21.53 11.89 -11.75
C VAL A 462 -21.66 12.41 -13.19
N PHE A 463 -22.48 11.75 -14.02
CA PHE A 463 -22.71 12.16 -15.41
C PHE A 463 -23.46 13.48 -15.52
N ASP A 464 -24.36 13.79 -14.59
CA ASP A 464 -25.09 15.06 -14.59
C ASP A 464 -24.19 16.25 -14.23
N CYS A 465 -23.03 15.97 -13.62
CA CYS A 465 -22.08 17.00 -13.16
C CYS A 465 -21.01 17.33 -14.21
N VAL A 466 -20.87 16.52 -15.26
CA VAL A 466 -19.79 16.66 -16.26
C VAL A 466 -20.37 16.89 -17.66
N ASP A 467 -19.83 17.87 -18.38
CA ASP A 467 -20.19 18.13 -19.79
C ASP A 467 -19.57 17.11 -20.78
N GLU A 468 -18.83 16.12 -20.29
CA GLU A 468 -18.09 15.15 -21.10
C GLU A 468 -19.00 13.97 -21.48
N LYS A 469 -19.19 13.76 -22.80
CA LYS A 469 -19.87 12.57 -23.32
C LYS A 469 -19.08 11.30 -22.93
N PRO A 470 -19.75 10.20 -22.55
CA PRO A 470 -19.07 8.95 -22.23
C PRO A 470 -18.22 8.46 -23.42
N PRO A 471 -17.10 7.76 -23.17
CA PRO A 471 -16.19 7.31 -24.23
C PRO A 471 -16.93 6.48 -25.30
N PRO A 472 -16.53 6.56 -26.58
CA PRO A 472 -17.22 5.90 -27.68
C PRO A 472 -17.32 4.38 -27.46
N SER A 473 -18.50 3.86 -27.78
CA SER A 473 -19.06 2.54 -27.47
C SER A 473 -18.38 1.33 -28.13
N LYS A 474 -17.05 1.21 -28.06
CA LYS A 474 -16.35 -0.07 -28.29
C LYS A 474 -16.20 -0.91 -27.01
N VAL A 475 -16.37 -0.30 -25.85
CA VAL A 475 -16.66 -1.03 -24.60
C VAL A 475 -18.07 -1.58 -24.78
N LYS A 476 -18.28 -2.90 -24.63
CA LYS A 476 -19.63 -3.43 -24.37
C LYS A 476 -20.12 -2.81 -23.07
N ILE A 477 -20.73 -1.64 -23.15
CA ILE A 477 -21.55 -1.07 -22.09
C ILE A 477 -22.86 -1.87 -22.13
N SER A 478 -22.78 -3.18 -21.89
CA SER A 478 -23.91 -3.77 -21.18
C SER A 478 -23.92 -3.03 -19.85
N LEU A 479 -25.08 -2.48 -19.49
CA LEU A 479 -25.40 -2.15 -18.12
C LEU A 479 -26.08 -3.40 -17.56
N PRO A 480 -25.37 -4.49 -17.15
CA PRO A 480 -26.06 -5.48 -16.35
C PRO A 480 -26.54 -4.79 -15.07
N GLU A 481 -27.77 -5.10 -14.68
CA GLU A 481 -28.15 -5.11 -13.27
C GLU A 481 -27.06 -5.86 -12.50
N CYS A 482 -26.54 -5.21 -11.44
CA CYS A 482 -25.66 -5.76 -10.41
C CYS A 482 -24.94 -7.07 -10.82
N ILE A 483 -23.76 -6.97 -11.44
CA ILE A 483 -22.91 -8.15 -11.73
C ILE A 483 -22.69 -8.91 -10.42
N LYS A 484 -22.97 -10.22 -10.41
CA LYS A 484 -22.73 -11.07 -9.25
C LYS A 484 -21.25 -10.96 -8.84
N PRO A 485 -20.94 -10.67 -7.57
CA PRO A 485 -19.57 -10.59 -7.12
C PRO A 485 -18.87 -11.94 -7.32
N GLN A 486 -17.64 -11.92 -7.85
CA GLN A 486 -16.79 -13.12 -7.81
C GLN A 486 -16.38 -13.35 -6.35
N THR A 487 -16.81 -14.47 -5.77
CA THR A 487 -16.36 -14.90 -4.45
C THR A 487 -14.89 -15.29 -4.53
N VAL A 488 -14.09 -14.54 -3.79
CA VAL A 488 -12.63 -14.63 -3.77
C VAL A 488 -12.10 -15.99 -3.32
N ASP A 489 -12.84 -16.69 -2.47
CA ASP A 489 -12.35 -17.89 -1.79
C ASP A 489 -12.07 -19.05 -2.77
N GLU A 490 -12.84 -19.21 -3.85
CA GLU A 490 -12.67 -20.31 -4.82
C GLU A 490 -11.29 -20.30 -5.52
N HIS A 491 -10.73 -19.12 -5.82
CA HIS A 491 -9.44 -19.02 -6.52
C HIS A 491 -8.25 -19.33 -5.61
N LEU A 492 -8.27 -18.82 -4.37
CA LEU A 492 -7.25 -19.13 -3.37
C LEU A 492 -7.31 -20.60 -2.96
N ASP A 493 -8.50 -21.19 -2.86
CA ASP A 493 -8.67 -22.59 -2.53
C ASP A 493 -8.21 -23.52 -3.67
N THR A 494 -8.42 -23.14 -4.93
CA THR A 494 -7.94 -23.92 -6.10
C THR A 494 -6.41 -23.89 -6.22
N LEU A 495 -5.79 -22.70 -6.15
CA LEU A 495 -4.32 -22.57 -6.20
C LEU A 495 -3.64 -23.31 -5.04
N MET A 496 -4.30 -23.37 -3.89
CA MET A 496 -3.80 -24.11 -2.73
C MET A 496 -4.04 -25.61 -2.81
N GLY A 497 -5.17 -26.07 -3.38
CA GLY A 497 -5.37 -27.48 -3.68
C GLY A 497 -4.26 -27.99 -4.59
N ASP A 498 -3.95 -27.25 -5.64
CA ASP A 498 -2.85 -27.56 -6.55
C ASP A 498 -1.48 -27.46 -5.87
N TRP A 499 -1.26 -26.46 -5.00
CA TRP A 499 0.02 -26.32 -4.29
C TRP A 499 0.24 -27.42 -3.24
N ILE A 500 -0.76 -27.72 -2.41
CA ILE A 500 -0.72 -28.81 -1.42
C ILE A 500 -0.46 -30.13 -2.15
N ASN A 501 -1.16 -30.40 -3.25
CA ASN A 501 -0.98 -31.63 -4.03
C ASN A 501 0.42 -31.69 -4.68
N LYS A 502 0.89 -30.60 -5.29
CA LYS A 502 2.19 -30.54 -5.99
C LYS A 502 3.37 -30.51 -5.01
N TYR A 503 3.19 -30.02 -3.78
CA TYR A 503 4.20 -30.08 -2.72
C TYR A 503 4.26 -31.46 -2.06
N ASP A 504 3.11 -32.06 -1.72
CA ASP A 504 3.03 -33.45 -1.21
C ASP A 504 3.61 -34.46 -2.22
N GLU A 505 3.47 -34.22 -3.55
CA GLU A 505 4.08 -35.06 -4.59
C GLU A 505 5.60 -34.87 -4.75
N LYS A 506 6.10 -33.63 -4.63
CA LYS A 506 7.51 -33.29 -4.94
C LYS A 506 8.45 -33.49 -3.75
N PHE A 507 7.94 -33.44 -2.53
CA PHE A 507 8.70 -33.67 -1.30
C PHE A 507 7.94 -34.64 -0.41
N LYS A 508 8.22 -35.95 -0.55
CA LYS A 508 7.74 -37.01 0.35
C LYS A 508 8.31 -36.85 1.76
N VAL A 509 7.88 -35.83 2.50
CA VAL A 509 8.08 -35.75 3.94
C VAL A 509 6.92 -36.51 4.58
N LYS A 510 7.23 -37.62 5.25
CA LYS A 510 6.26 -38.39 6.03
C LYS A 510 5.59 -37.44 7.04
N LYS A 511 4.31 -37.12 6.84
CA LYS A 511 3.47 -36.49 7.87
C LYS A 511 3.62 -37.28 9.17
N PRO A 512 3.97 -36.67 10.31
CA PRO A 512 3.72 -37.29 11.60
C PRO A 512 2.21 -37.42 11.75
N PHE A 513 1.76 -38.63 12.00
CA PHE A 513 0.40 -38.96 12.41
C PHE A 513 -0.04 -38.01 13.55
N PHE A 514 -0.90 -37.03 13.26
CA PHE A 514 -1.82 -36.52 14.28
C PHE A 514 -3.15 -37.20 14.07
N MET A 515 -3.34 -38.25 14.88
CA MET A 515 -4.60 -38.96 15.01
C MET A 515 -5.74 -38.01 15.35
N THR A 516 -6.82 -38.22 14.65
CA THR A 516 -8.19 -37.88 15.02
C THR A 516 -8.58 -38.47 16.38
N SER A 517 -9.65 -37.89 16.96
CA SER A 517 -10.43 -38.31 18.14
C SER A 517 -10.10 -37.53 19.42
N ARG A 518 -11.04 -36.99 20.20
CA ARG A 518 -12.48 -37.29 20.36
C ARG A 518 -13.28 -36.04 20.76
N LYS A 519 -14.57 -36.07 20.40
CA LYS A 519 -15.66 -35.44 21.16
C LYS A 519 -15.57 -35.83 22.65
N VAL A 520 -15.67 -34.86 23.54
CA VAL A 520 -16.68 -34.77 24.62
C VAL A 520 -17.00 -33.29 24.80
#